data_AF-A0A3C0J1G7-F1
#
_entry.id   AF-A0A3C0J1G7-F1
#
_cell.length_a   1.000
_cell.length_b   1.000
_cell.length_c   1.000
_cell.angle_alpha   90.00
_cell.angle_beta   90.00
_cell.angle_gamma   90.00
#
_symmetry.space_group_name_H-M   'P 1'
#
loop_
_entity.id
_entity.type
_entity.pdbx_description
1 polymer ?
#
loop_
_entity_poly.entity_id
_entity_poly.type
_entity_poly.pdbx_seq_one_letter_code
_entity_poly.pdbx_strand_id
1 'polypeptide(L)' 'MTETQSGQAYVIWGRRPVMEALESGRDFNRVVVARGGADPRIVAMARKLRVPVAEVERAALDRIVREAGGGTHQGV' A
#
# COMPACT_ATOMS: atom_id res chain seq x y z
N MET A 1 -28.14 -7.15 17.37
CA MET A 1 -27.26 -5.96 17.52
C MET A 1 -25.94 -6.36 16.89
N THR A 2 -25.66 -5.92 15.67
CA THR A 2 -24.49 -6.35 14.90
C THR A 2 -23.26 -5.57 15.37
N GLU A 3 -22.32 -6.29 15.98
CA GLU A 3 -20.97 -5.78 16.30
C GLU A 3 -20.35 -5.22 15.03
N THR A 4 -20.18 -3.91 15.01
CA THR A 4 -19.43 -3.22 13.97
C THR A 4 -17.97 -3.56 14.23
N GLN A 5 -17.43 -4.55 13.50
CA GLN A 5 -16.02 -4.89 13.54
C GLN A 5 -15.23 -3.61 13.20
N SER A 6 -14.55 -3.06 14.20
CA SER A 6 -13.60 -1.96 14.06
C SER A 6 -12.56 -2.39 13.02
N GLY A 7 -12.68 -1.88 11.80
CA GLY A 7 -11.75 -2.17 10.71
C GLY A 7 -10.36 -1.71 11.12
N GLN A 8 -9.53 -2.64 11.59
CA GLN A 8 -8.14 -2.33 11.88
C GLN A 8 -7.47 -1.96 10.55
N ALA A 9 -7.02 -0.71 10.45
CA ALA A 9 -6.24 -0.24 9.33
C ALA A 9 -4.88 -0.94 9.36
N TYR A 10 -4.72 -1.96 8.53
CA TYR A 10 -3.47 -2.69 8.39
C TYR A 10 -2.69 -2.15 7.19
N VAL A 11 -1.41 -1.83 7.41
CA VAL A 11 -0.50 -1.33 6.37
C VAL A 11 0.39 -2.47 5.92
N ILE A 12 0.52 -2.63 4.60
CA ILE A 12 1.42 -3.59 3.95
C ILE A 12 2.41 -2.76 3.13
N TRP A 13 3.70 -3.10 3.20
CA TRP A 13 4.76 -2.44 2.44
C TRP A 13 5.66 -3.49 1.78
N GLY A 14 6.41 -3.07 0.76
CA GLY A 14 7.27 -3.96 -0.01
C GLY A 14 6.57 -4.53 -1.25
N ARG A 15 7.38 -4.73 -2.31
CA ARG A 15 6.85 -5.09 -3.64
C ARG A 15 6.06 -6.40 -3.66
N ARG A 16 6.60 -7.48 -3.10
CA ARG A 16 5.95 -8.81 -3.10
C ARG A 16 4.70 -8.86 -2.21
N PRO A 17 4.75 -8.42 -0.93
CA PRO A 17 3.56 -8.39 -0.09
C PRO A 17 2.44 -7.55 -0.68
N VAL A 18 2.75 -6.39 -1.28
CA VAL A 18 1.75 -5.54 -1.91
C VAL A 18 1.16 -6.19 -3.16
N MET A 19 1.96 -6.87 -3.98
CA MET A 19 1.47 -7.59 -5.15
C MET A 19 0.53 -8.74 -4.75
N GLU A 20 0.92 -9.56 -3.78
CA GLU A 20 0.08 -10.63 -3.22
C GLU A 20 -1.22 -10.07 -2.64
N ALA A 21 -1.15 -8.93 -1.96
CA ALA A 21 -2.31 -8.27 -1.40
C ALA A 21 -3.27 -7.81 -2.53
N LEU A 22 -2.76 -7.15 -3.56
CA LEU A 22 -3.57 -6.73 -4.72
C LEU A 22 -4.19 -7.94 -5.45
N GLU A 23 -3.45 -9.04 -5.59
CA GLU A 23 -3.93 -10.27 -6.21
C GLU A 23 -5.00 -10.99 -5.37
N SER A 24 -4.95 -10.87 -4.04
CA SER A 24 -5.94 -11.46 -3.15
C SER A 24 -7.34 -10.86 -3.28
N GLY A 25 -7.49 -9.73 -3.97
CA GLY A 25 -8.77 -9.05 -4.16
C GLY A 25 -9.34 -8.43 -2.87
N ARG A 26 -8.52 -8.27 -1.83
CA ARG A 26 -8.89 -7.53 -0.62
C ARG A 26 -9.19 -6.08 -0.95
N ASP A 27 -10.10 -5.46 -0.18
CA ASP A 27 -10.36 -4.03 -0.31
C ASP A 27 -9.17 -3.22 0.19
N PHE A 28 -8.68 -2.33 -0.67
CA PHE A 28 -7.60 -1.38 -0.36
C PHE A 28 -8.12 0.04 -0.39
N ASN A 29 -7.83 0.81 0.67
CA ASN A 29 -8.16 2.23 0.69
C ASN A 29 -7.33 3.02 -0.33
N ARG A 30 -6.02 2.75 -0.39
CA ARG A 30 -5.09 3.34 -1.36
C ARG A 30 -3.76 2.59 -1.38
N VAL A 31 -3.03 2.74 -2.48
CA VAL A 31 -1.61 2.38 -2.59
C VAL A 31 -0.79 3.66 -2.54
N VAL A 32 0.25 3.70 -1.70
CA VAL A 32 1.18 4.83 -1.62
C VAL A 32 2.51 4.39 -2.22
N VAL A 33 3.10 5.18 -3.10
CA VAL A 33 4.36 4.82 -3.78
C VAL A 33 5.37 5.96 -3.70
N ALA A 34 6.65 5.62 -3.64
CA ALA A 34 7.73 6.61 -3.69
C ALA A 34 7.91 7.11 -5.13
N ARG A 35 8.04 8.44 -5.27
CA ARG A 35 8.33 9.08 -6.56
C ARG A 35 9.59 8.51 -7.18
N GLY A 36 9.50 8.10 -8.46
CA GLY A 36 10.62 7.56 -9.23
C GLY A 36 11.19 6.21 -8.75
N GLY A 37 10.58 5.56 -7.75
CA GLY A 37 11.08 4.31 -7.18
C GLY A 37 10.06 3.17 -7.11
N ALA A 38 8.82 3.42 -7.53
CA ALA A 38 7.74 2.44 -7.53
C ALA A 38 7.91 1.37 -8.62
N ASP A 39 7.57 0.12 -8.32
CA ASP A 39 7.47 -0.92 -9.36
C ASP A 39 6.29 -0.62 -10.30
N PRO A 40 6.52 -0.43 -11.61
CA PRO A 40 5.45 -0.10 -12.56
C PRO A 40 4.31 -1.13 -12.58
N ARG A 41 4.61 -2.40 -12.27
CA ARG A 41 3.61 -3.47 -12.25
C ARG A 41 2.59 -3.27 -11.12
N ILE A 42 3.03 -2.78 -9.97
CA ILE A 42 2.16 -2.51 -8.82
C ILE A 42 1.22 -1.35 -9.15
N VAL A 43 1.76 -0.28 -9.73
CA VAL A 43 0.96 0.88 -10.16
C VAL A 43 -0.07 0.47 -11.21
N ALA A 44 0.34 -0.35 -12.19
CA ALA A 44 -0.57 -0.86 -13.22
C ALA A 44 -1.69 -1.74 -12.63
N MET A 45 -1.35 -2.63 -11.68
CA MET A 45 -2.33 -3.49 -11.03
C MET A 45 -3.31 -2.69 -10.16
N ALA A 46 -2.82 -1.75 -9.35
CA ALA A 46 -3.65 -0.87 -8.54
C ALA A 46 -4.65 -0.09 -9.42
N ARG A 47 -4.19 0.46 -10.56
CA ARG A 47 -5.05 1.14 -11.54
C ARG A 47 -6.08 0.20 -12.16
N LYS A 48 -5.70 -1.02 -12.53
CA LYS A 48 -6.62 -2.04 -13.06
C LYS A 48 -7.72 -2.38 -12.06
N LEU A 49 -7.37 -2.46 -10.77
CA LEU A 49 -8.27 -2.73 -9.65
C LEU A 49 -9.00 -1.47 -9.15
N ARG A 50 -8.81 -0.31 -9.80
CA ARG A 50 -9.38 0.99 -9.40
C ARG A 50 -9.03 1.42 -7.97
N VAL A 51 -7.92 0.94 -7.45
CA VAL A 51 -7.37 1.37 -6.16
C VAL A 51 -6.64 2.70 -6.37
N PRO A 52 -6.95 3.75 -5.59
CA PRO A 52 -6.26 5.03 -5.69
C PRO A 52 -4.75 4.89 -5.44
N VAL A 53 -3.93 5.48 -6.31
CA VAL A 53 -2.47 5.51 -6.18
C VAL A 53 -2.03 6.92 -5.80
N ALA A 54 -1.25 7.03 -4.71
CA ALA A 54 -0.68 8.28 -4.23
C ALA A 54 0.84 8.23 -4.36
N GLU A 55 1.40 9.15 -5.12
CA GLU A 55 2.85 9.29 -5.25
C GLU A 55 3.36 10.31 -4.24
N VAL A 56 4.34 9.90 -3.42
CA VAL A 56 4.91 10.73 -2.35
C VAL A 56 6.43 10.76 -2.43
N GLU A 57 7.04 11.75 -1.78
CA GLU A 57 8.49 11.74 -1.58
C GLU A 57 8.92 10.54 -0.76
N ARG A 58 10.11 9.99 -1.06
CA ARG A 58 10.63 8.79 -0.39
C ARG A 58 10.65 8.93 1.14
N ALA A 59 11.08 10.09 1.64
CA ALA A 59 11.08 10.40 3.07
C ALA A 59 9.68 10.39 3.71
N ALA A 60 8.63 10.69 2.94
CA ALA A 60 7.25 10.60 3.43
C ALA A 60 6.80 9.14 3.52
N LEU A 61 7.14 8.31 2.52
CA LEU A 61 6.87 6.87 2.55
C LEU A 61 7.59 6.18 3.71
N ASP A 62 8.87 6.53 3.95
CA ASP A 62 9.64 6.04 5.09
C ASP A 62 8.96 6.35 6.43
N ARG A 63 8.40 7.56 6.59
CA ARG A 63 7.65 7.94 7.80
C ARG A 63 6.39 7.09 7.99
N ILE A 64 5.57 6.95 6.93
CA ILE A 64 4.34 6.16 6.96
C ILE A 64 4.62 4.72 7.38
N VAL A 65 5.65 4.10 6.79
CA VAL A 65 5.99 2.71 7.09
C VAL A 65 6.56 2.57 8.50
N ARG A 66 7.36 3.53 8.97
CA ARG A 66 7.84 3.55 10.36
C ARG A 66 6.73 3.69 11.38
N GLU A 67 5.75 4.57 11.14
CA GLU A 67 4.58 4.73 12.00
C GLU A 67 3.74 3.45 12.09
N ALA A 68 3.73 2.65 11.02
CA ALA A 68 3.10 1.33 10.98
C ALA A 68 3.93 0.21 11.66
N GLY A 69 5.06 0.54 12.31
CA GLY A 69 5.97 -0.45 12.90
C GLY A 69 6.80 -1.23 11.88
N GLY A 70 6.90 -0.71 10.65
CA GLY A 70 7.53 -1.38 9.52
C GLY A 70 8.98 -0.99 9.23
N GLY A 71 9.52 -1.62 8.18
CA GLY A 71 10.91 -1.50 7.76
C GLY A 71 11.05 -1.08 6.29
N THR A 72 11.87 -1.80 5.53
CA THR A 72 12.19 -1.43 4.14
C THR A 72 10.99 -1.56 3.19
N HIS A 73 10.47 -0.43 2.71
CA HIS A 73 9.29 -0.36 1.82
C HIS A 73 9.57 -0.73 0.35
N GLN A 74 10.81 -0.65 -0.12
CA GLN A 74 11.15 -0.87 -1.55
C GLN A 74 10.39 0.00 -2.59
N GLY A 75 9.75 1.08 -2.16
CA GLY A 75 9.11 2.07 -3.03
C GLY A 75 7.58 1.98 -3.01
N VAL A 76 7.02 1.10 -2.18
CA VAL A 76 5.58 0.92 -1.95
C VAL A 76 5.28 0.49 -0.51
#